data_AF-A0A0C1GYM0-F1
#
_entry.id   AF-A0A0C1GYM0-F1
#
_cell.length_a   1.000
_cell.length_b   1.000
_cell.length_c   1.000
_cell.angle_alpha   90.00
_cell.angle_beta   90.00
_cell.angle_gamma   90.00
#
_symmetry.space_group_name_H-M   'P 1'
#
loop_
_entity.id
_entity.type
_entity.pdbx_description
1 polymer ?
#
loop_
_entity_poly.entity_id
_entity_poly.type
_entity_poly.pdbx_seq_one_letter_code
_entity_poly.pdbx_strand_id
1 'polypeptide(L)'
;MFRMFNSQTARLLEINFFKCEKTFFSANFKNCLLQYCNFLDLNMKSSSFNGSKLKDSHFTNTTLKSADFSGVDLSGAIFHNCDLCNADFSVAPNVISIRGQIKSRKQNSLFQKLLGCSTLLI
;
A
#
# COMPACT_ATOMS: atom_id res chain seq x y z
N MET A 1 -11.89 -1.05 20.95
CA MET A 1 -10.79 -1.74 20.23
C MET A 1 -11.22 -1.96 18.78
N PHE A 2 -11.04 -0.97 17.90
CA PHE A 2 -11.35 -1.10 16.47
C PHE A 2 -10.20 -1.86 15.79
N ARG A 3 -10.29 -3.19 15.74
CA ARG A 3 -9.21 -4.04 15.19
C ARG A 3 -9.16 -4.05 13.67
N MET A 4 -10.24 -3.62 12.99
CA MET A 4 -10.39 -3.69 11.54
C MET A 4 -11.25 -2.52 11.06
N PHE A 5 -10.79 -1.82 10.02
CA PHE A 5 -11.62 -0.87 9.28
C PHE A 5 -12.17 -1.62 8.07
N ASN A 6 -13.49 -1.66 7.93
CA ASN A 6 -14.16 -2.36 6.84
C ASN A 6 -14.99 -1.35 6.05
N SER A 7 -14.54 -1.02 4.85
CA SER A 7 -15.31 -0.27 3.88
C SER A 7 -15.03 -0.76 2.47
N GLN A 8 -16.08 -0.93 1.68
CA GLN A 8 -15.98 -1.46 0.32
C GLN A 8 -16.31 -0.43 -0.77
N THR A 9 -16.72 0.77 -0.40
CA THR A 9 -17.14 1.82 -1.35
C THR A 9 -16.98 3.23 -0.78
N ALA A 10 -16.24 3.39 0.32
CA ALA A 10 -16.07 4.71 0.91
C ALA A 10 -15.24 5.64 0.02
N ARG A 11 -15.57 6.92 0.14
CA ARG A 11 -14.79 8.02 -0.40
C ARG A 11 -14.06 8.70 0.74
N LEU A 12 -12.77 8.44 0.84
CA LEU A 12 -11.86 8.93 1.85
C LEU A 12 -10.75 9.69 1.14
N LEU A 13 -10.82 11.01 1.20
CA LEU A 13 -9.87 11.90 0.53
C LEU A 13 -9.11 12.66 1.59
N GLU A 14 -7.79 12.79 1.44
CA GLU A 14 -6.93 13.59 2.31
C GLU A 14 -6.93 13.14 3.79
N ILE A 15 -7.22 11.85 4.05
CA ILE A 15 -7.31 11.32 5.41
C ILE A 15 -5.93 10.92 5.95
N ASN A 16 -5.66 11.37 7.17
CA ASN A 16 -4.47 11.03 7.94
C ASN A 16 -4.71 9.82 8.85
N PHE A 17 -4.48 8.61 8.33
CA PHE A 17 -4.62 7.35 9.08
C PHE A 17 -3.49 7.10 10.08
N PHE A 18 -2.34 7.78 9.96
CA PHE A 18 -1.24 7.65 10.94
C PHE A 18 -1.64 8.05 12.38
N LYS A 19 -2.77 8.77 12.53
CA LYS A 19 -3.35 9.12 13.84
C LYS A 19 -4.23 8.02 14.44
N CYS A 20 -4.58 6.98 13.68
CA CYS A 20 -5.33 5.84 14.19
C CYS A 20 -4.46 5.02 15.15
N GLU A 21 -5.06 4.38 16.16
CA GLU A 21 -4.32 3.54 17.12
C GLU A 21 -3.42 2.54 16.38
N LYS A 22 -2.13 2.50 16.74
CA LYS A 22 -1.08 1.67 16.10
C LYS A 22 -1.32 0.16 16.19
N THR A 23 -2.43 -0.26 16.79
CA THR A 23 -2.92 -1.64 16.87
C THR A 23 -3.84 -2.03 15.71
N PHE A 24 -3.96 -1.20 14.67
CA PHE A 24 -4.48 -1.68 13.40
C PHE A 24 -3.61 -2.84 12.92
N PHE A 25 -4.24 -3.96 12.53
CA PHE A 25 -3.53 -5.13 12.03
C PHE A 25 -3.91 -5.46 10.59
N SER A 26 -5.15 -5.18 10.20
CA SER A 26 -5.66 -5.35 8.84
C SER A 26 -6.78 -4.35 8.55
N ALA A 27 -6.92 -3.97 7.28
CA ALA A 27 -8.00 -3.12 6.80
C ALA A 27 -8.58 -3.67 5.49
N ASN A 28 -9.87 -3.51 5.30
CA ASN A 28 -10.56 -3.80 4.06
C ASN A 28 -11.03 -2.49 3.45
N PHE A 29 -10.42 -2.14 2.32
CA PHE A 29 -10.67 -0.96 1.51
C PHE A 29 -10.97 -1.34 0.05
N LYS A 30 -11.54 -2.52 -0.19
CA LYS A 30 -11.92 -2.96 -1.53
C LYS A 30 -12.75 -1.87 -2.22
N ASN A 31 -12.52 -1.60 -3.51
CA ASN A 31 -13.27 -0.61 -4.31
C ASN A 31 -13.46 0.78 -3.67
N CYS A 32 -12.57 1.20 -2.76
CA CYS A 32 -12.63 2.52 -2.13
C CYS A 32 -11.91 3.60 -2.95
N LEU A 33 -12.28 4.85 -2.74
CA LEU A 33 -11.53 6.01 -3.22
C LEU A 33 -10.70 6.55 -2.05
N LEU A 34 -9.39 6.32 -2.09
CA LEU A 34 -8.41 6.63 -1.04
C LEU A 34 -7.31 7.57 -1.57
N GLN A 35 -7.69 8.69 -2.17
CA GLN A 35 -6.71 9.60 -2.78
C GLN A 35 -6.13 10.56 -1.75
N TYR A 36 -4.82 10.85 -1.86
CA TYR A 36 -4.09 11.77 -0.97
C TYR A 36 -4.10 11.34 0.50
N CYS A 37 -4.28 10.05 0.78
CA CYS A 37 -4.35 9.51 2.14
C CYS A 37 -2.95 9.17 2.67
N ASN A 38 -2.76 9.35 3.99
CA ASN A 38 -1.49 9.11 4.67
C ASN A 38 -1.59 7.92 5.63
N PHE A 39 -0.87 6.83 5.32
CA PHE A 39 -0.83 5.57 6.06
C PHE A 39 0.49 5.35 6.82
N LEU A 40 1.18 6.44 7.21
CA LEU A 40 2.51 6.39 7.80
C LEU A 40 2.57 5.60 9.12
N ASP A 41 3.66 4.86 9.32
CA ASP A 41 3.98 4.10 10.54
C ASP A 41 2.88 3.09 10.96
N LEU A 42 2.05 2.62 10.02
CA LEU A 42 0.97 1.67 10.31
C LEU A 42 1.39 0.21 10.12
N ASN A 43 0.77 -0.67 10.90
CA ASN A 43 0.81 -2.11 10.67
C ASN A 43 -0.47 -2.53 9.94
N MET A 44 -0.36 -2.95 8.69
CA MET A 44 -1.49 -3.22 7.79
C MET A 44 -1.34 -4.57 7.09
N LYS A 45 -0.80 -5.57 7.82
CA LYS A 45 -0.63 -6.94 7.34
C LYS A 45 -1.95 -7.52 6.80
N SER A 46 -1.90 -8.18 5.66
CA SER A 46 -3.06 -8.82 5.04
C SER A 46 -4.24 -7.87 4.78
N SER A 47 -3.99 -6.57 4.61
CA SER A 47 -5.03 -5.60 4.23
C SER A 47 -5.39 -5.76 2.76
N SER A 48 -6.65 -5.55 2.41
CA SER A 48 -7.11 -5.56 1.02
C SER A 48 -7.47 -4.16 0.56
N PHE A 49 -6.87 -3.76 -0.55
CA PHE A 49 -7.14 -2.55 -1.31
C PHE A 49 -7.69 -2.87 -2.70
N ASN A 50 -8.01 -4.13 -3.00
CA ASN A 50 -8.40 -4.59 -4.35
C ASN A 50 -9.40 -3.67 -5.05
N GLY A 51 -9.11 -3.27 -6.29
CA GLY A 51 -9.97 -2.40 -7.10
C GLY A 51 -10.13 -0.97 -6.58
N SER A 52 -9.41 -0.56 -5.53
CA SER A 52 -9.44 0.81 -5.01
C SER A 52 -8.61 1.77 -5.86
N LYS A 53 -8.73 3.07 -5.56
CA LYS A 53 -7.90 4.13 -6.13
C LYS A 53 -7.11 4.80 -5.01
N LEU A 54 -5.78 4.70 -5.08
CA LEU A 54 -4.81 5.17 -4.09
C LEU A 54 -3.92 6.28 -4.64
N LYS A 55 -4.46 7.09 -5.56
CA LYS A 55 -3.71 8.17 -6.22
C LYS A 55 -3.07 9.11 -5.19
N ASP A 56 -1.77 9.36 -5.35
CA ASP A 56 -0.97 10.26 -4.52
C ASP A 56 -1.04 9.97 -3.00
N SER A 57 -1.25 8.70 -2.62
CA SER A 57 -1.29 8.27 -1.22
C SER A 57 0.08 7.78 -0.71
N HIS A 58 0.34 7.94 0.60
CA HIS A 58 1.64 7.67 1.21
C HIS A 58 1.62 6.50 2.20
N PHE A 59 2.59 5.58 2.06
CA PHE A 59 2.75 4.38 2.89
C PHE A 59 4.12 4.31 3.60
N THR A 60 4.68 5.44 4.02
CA THR A 60 6.02 5.49 4.64
C THR A 60 6.11 4.71 5.95
N ASN A 61 7.14 3.87 6.11
CA ASN A 61 7.38 3.01 7.28
C ASN A 61 6.24 2.02 7.60
N THR A 62 5.41 1.67 6.61
CA THR A 62 4.23 0.83 6.81
C THR A 62 4.55 -0.66 6.59
N THR A 63 3.97 -1.54 7.42
CA THR A 63 4.01 -2.99 7.18
C THR A 63 2.79 -3.43 6.37
N LEU A 64 3.02 -3.92 5.15
CA LEU A 64 2.00 -4.31 4.16
C LEU A 64 2.20 -5.76 3.69
N LYS A 65 2.78 -6.61 4.55
CA LYS A 65 3.01 -8.03 4.25
C LYS A 65 1.69 -8.70 3.87
N SER A 66 1.69 -9.43 2.76
CA SER A 66 0.51 -10.13 2.22
C SER A 66 -0.68 -9.22 1.92
N ALA A 67 -0.46 -7.91 1.73
CA ALA A 67 -1.53 -7.00 1.33
C ALA A 67 -1.93 -7.23 -0.14
N ASP A 68 -3.21 -7.01 -0.44
CA ASP A 68 -3.77 -7.18 -1.78
C ASP A 68 -4.02 -5.81 -2.42
N PHE A 69 -3.16 -5.44 -3.37
CA PHE A 69 -3.27 -4.27 -4.23
C PHE A 69 -3.65 -4.65 -5.67
N SER A 70 -4.29 -5.80 -5.88
CA SER A 70 -4.67 -6.22 -7.22
C SER A 70 -5.73 -5.29 -7.84
N GLY A 71 -5.53 -4.90 -9.10
CA GLY A 71 -6.42 -3.97 -9.81
C GLY A 71 -6.47 -2.54 -9.25
N VAL A 72 -5.50 -2.15 -8.41
CA VAL A 72 -5.49 -0.82 -7.77
C VAL A 72 -4.78 0.21 -8.64
N ASP A 73 -5.42 1.36 -8.80
CA ASP A 73 -4.75 2.55 -9.34
C ASP A 73 -3.83 3.17 -8.28
N LEU A 74 -2.52 2.99 -8.46
CA LEU A 74 -1.44 3.46 -7.59
C LEU A 74 -0.71 4.70 -8.15
N SER A 75 -1.32 5.42 -9.09
CA SER A 75 -0.72 6.60 -9.72
C SER A 75 -0.19 7.60 -8.68
N GLY A 76 1.12 7.84 -8.64
CA GLY A 76 1.75 8.77 -7.69
C GLY A 76 1.83 8.28 -6.24
N ALA A 77 1.36 7.07 -5.93
CA ALA A 77 1.47 6.51 -4.58
C ALA A 77 2.94 6.29 -4.17
N ILE A 78 3.28 6.59 -2.92
CA ILE A 78 4.64 6.51 -2.38
C ILE A 78 4.74 5.37 -1.36
N PHE A 79 5.70 4.48 -1.58
CA PHE A 79 6.04 3.38 -0.67
C PHE A 79 7.52 3.51 -0.21
N HIS A 80 7.75 4.20 0.91
CA HIS A 80 9.10 4.38 1.47
C HIS A 80 9.30 3.52 2.72
N ASN A 81 10.39 2.74 2.79
CA ASN A 81 10.71 1.89 3.95
C ASN A 81 9.55 0.95 4.38
N CYS A 82 8.84 0.37 3.40
CA CYS A 82 7.73 -0.55 3.64
C CYS A 82 8.18 -2.01 3.65
N ASP A 83 7.46 -2.86 4.38
CA ASP A 83 7.52 -4.32 4.20
C ASP A 83 6.36 -4.78 3.30
N LEU A 84 6.67 -5.13 2.05
CA LEU A 84 5.72 -5.58 1.03
C LEU A 84 5.86 -7.08 0.73
N CYS A 85 6.43 -7.86 1.65
CA CYS A 85 6.62 -9.30 1.46
C CYS A 85 5.28 -9.99 1.11
N ASN A 86 5.25 -10.76 0.01
CA ASN A 86 4.05 -11.45 -0.48
C ASN A 86 2.84 -10.55 -0.81
N ALA A 87 3.01 -9.24 -0.93
CA ALA A 87 1.94 -8.37 -1.38
C ALA A 87 1.64 -8.59 -2.87
N ASP A 88 0.36 -8.54 -3.24
CA ASP A 88 -0.12 -8.74 -4.61
C ASP A 88 -0.36 -7.39 -5.28
N PHE A 89 0.22 -7.18 -6.46
CA PHE A 89 0.05 -5.98 -7.29
C PHE A 89 -0.46 -6.31 -8.69
N SER A 90 -1.01 -7.51 -8.88
CA SER A 90 -1.49 -7.98 -10.17
C SER A 90 -2.51 -7.01 -10.77
N VAL A 91 -2.35 -6.65 -12.05
CA VAL A 91 -3.30 -5.76 -12.77
C VAL A 91 -3.32 -4.31 -12.24
N ALA A 92 -2.35 -3.87 -11.42
CA ALA A 92 -2.23 -2.45 -11.04
C ALA A 92 -1.69 -1.63 -12.23
N PRO A 93 -2.48 -0.72 -12.84
CA PRO A 93 -2.11 -0.09 -14.10
C PRO A 93 -0.92 0.89 -14.01
N ASN A 94 -0.65 1.47 -12.82
CA ASN A 94 0.28 2.61 -12.66
C ASN A 94 1.12 2.55 -11.37
N VAL A 95 2.06 1.60 -11.25
CA VAL A 95 3.03 1.57 -10.14
C VAL A 95 4.26 2.40 -10.52
N ILE A 96 4.24 3.72 -10.28
CA ILE A 96 5.21 4.65 -10.91
C ILE A 96 6.38 5.08 -9.98
N SER A 97 6.35 4.87 -8.67
CA SER A 97 7.53 5.21 -7.85
C SER A 97 7.52 4.53 -6.50
N ILE A 98 8.12 3.35 -6.42
CA ILE A 98 8.57 2.83 -5.13
C ILE A 98 9.94 3.45 -4.86
N ARG A 99 9.97 4.64 -4.26
CA ARG A 99 11.21 5.26 -3.77
C ARG A 99 11.42 4.85 -2.31
N GLY A 100 12.19 3.79 -2.07
CA GLY A 100 12.60 3.40 -0.71
C GLY A 100 13.16 1.98 -0.63
N GLN A 101 14.03 1.74 0.36
CA GLN A 101 14.57 0.42 0.66
C GLN A 101 13.42 -0.52 1.07
N ILE A 102 13.23 -1.61 0.32
CA ILE A 102 12.27 -2.66 0.63
C ILE A 102 13.00 -3.74 1.45
N LYS A 103 12.55 -4.03 2.67
CA LYS A 103 13.23 -4.97 3.58
C LYS A 103 13.09 -6.48 3.24
N SER A 104 12.55 -6.86 2.08
CA SER A 104 12.23 -8.28 1.80
C SER A 104 13.21 -8.99 0.86
N ARG A 105 13.78 -10.10 1.36
CA ARG A 105 14.69 -11.04 0.68
C ARG A 105 14.06 -11.91 -0.42
N LYS A 106 12.75 -11.83 -0.65
CA LYS A 106 12.05 -12.55 -1.74
C LYS A 106 11.00 -11.64 -2.36
N GLN A 107 11.32 -11.03 -3.49
CA GLN A 107 10.35 -10.31 -4.31
C GLN A 107 9.82 -11.24 -5.40
N ASN A 108 8.52 -11.16 -5.70
CA ASN A 108 7.92 -11.82 -6.86
C ASN A 108 8.46 -11.14 -8.14
N SER A 109 8.71 -11.92 -9.19
CA SER A 109 9.30 -11.47 -10.47
C SER A 109 8.58 -10.27 -11.12
N LEU A 110 7.28 -10.11 -10.88
CA LEU A 110 6.48 -8.97 -11.35
C LEU A 110 6.90 -7.65 -10.65
N PHE A 111 7.31 -7.74 -9.39
CA PHE A 111 7.67 -6.60 -8.54
C PHE A 111 9.06 -6.05 -8.87
N GLN A 112 9.99 -6.91 -9.28
CA GLN A 112 11.31 -6.49 -9.79
C GLN A 112 11.20 -5.73 -11.12
N LYS A 113 10.19 -6.05 -11.95
CA LYS A 113 9.93 -5.36 -13.23
C LYS A 113 9.29 -3.98 -13.05
N LEU A 114 8.56 -3.76 -11.95
CA LEU A 114 7.91 -2.48 -11.63
C LEU A 114 8.89 -1.44 -11.05
N LEU A 115 10.10 -1.85 -10.62
CA LEU A 115 11.17 -0.97 -10.11
C LEU A 115 11.89 -0.16 -11.19
N GLY A 116 11.35 -0.07 -12.41
CA GLY A 116 11.86 0.69 -13.56
C GLY A 116 13.17 1.46 -13.33
N CYS A 117 14.30 0.84 -13.72
CA CYS A 117 15.62 1.45 -13.90
C CYS A 117 15.88 2.76 -13.12
N SER A 118 16.26 2.72 -11.84
CA SER A 118 17.19 3.73 -11.24
C SER A 118 17.43 3.63 -9.72
N THR A 119 16.82 2.71 -8.97
CA THR A 119 17.14 2.58 -7.53
C THR A 119 17.96 1.32 -7.25
N LEU A 120 19.23 1.52 -6.94
CA LEU A 120 20.19 0.50 -6.50
C LEU A 120 19.59 -0.37 -5.39
N LEU A 121 19.69 -1.69 -5.58
CA LEU A 121 19.79 -2.62 -4.45
C LEU A 121 21.11 -2.32 -3.72
N ILE A 122 21.01 -1.77 -2.52
CA ILE A 122 22.03 -1.90 -1.48
C ILE A 122 21.34 -2.49 -0.26
#